data_AF-A0A0M0LLN1-F1
#
_entry.id   AF-A0A0M0LLN1-F1
#
_cell.length_a   1.000
_cell.length_b   1.000
_cell.length_c   1.000
_cell.angle_alpha   90.00
_cell.angle_beta   90.00
_cell.angle_gamma   90.00
#
_symmetry.space_group_name_H-M   'P 1'
#
loop_
_entity.id
_entity.type
_entity.pdbx_description
1 polymer ?
#
loop_
_entity_poly.entity_id
_entity_poly.type
_entity_poly.pdbx_seq_one_letter_code
_entity_poly.pdbx_strand_id
1 'polypeptide(L)'
;MRHNEVLIIKMKELITTNQHLHLAFQDQLIQYINVKTNASFMFAHLCLFHYEAFGCELDDDVVSIAAALELLILSFDIIDDLQDGDVDTIWSQDTSIGLNGAIALLFIAKQIVLKTSSRYKWEVACLLEEYGLDCINGQQQDLLNTARTEEAYLNMIRQKSGSLTALSCQLGVVLATGQINSTVARYAEHIGMIQQIKNDITDLKYWNGKNDILYKKYSLSILFLFSQPSSVAVHLNDYYAGNTHSVNVPLLQKALIDSGAIQYALAIKNLLKLEALVFLKQIKMHEVDLLYVEKLMK
;
A
#
# COMPACT_ATOMS: atom_id res chain seq x y z
N MET A 1 -8.60 7.13 -15.54
CA MET A 1 -8.74 6.24 -16.72
C MET A 1 -7.99 6.77 -17.94
N ARG A 2 -8.15 8.03 -18.38
CA ARG A 2 -7.35 8.59 -19.50
C ARG A 2 -5.83 8.64 -19.26
N HIS A 3 -5.38 8.58 -18.00
CA HIS A 3 -3.96 8.63 -17.64
C HIS A 3 -3.31 7.26 -17.42
N ASN A 4 -4.07 6.16 -17.31
CA ASN A 4 -3.49 4.83 -17.03
C ASN A 4 -2.56 4.36 -18.16
N GLU A 5 -3.00 4.51 -19.41
CA GLU A 5 -2.19 4.14 -20.58
C GLU A 5 -0.90 4.96 -20.67
N VAL A 6 -1.00 6.27 -20.41
CA VAL A 6 0.15 7.19 -20.37
C VAL A 6 1.13 6.76 -19.28
N LEU A 7 0.65 6.43 -18.08
CA LEU A 7 1.49 5.97 -16.98
C LEU A 7 2.17 4.64 -17.30
N ILE A 8 1.45 3.68 -17.89
CA ILE A 8 2.05 2.39 -18.31
C ILE A 8 3.16 2.61 -19.33
N ILE A 9 2.89 3.44 -20.35
CA ILE A 9 3.88 3.77 -21.39
C ILE A 9 5.10 4.42 -20.73
N LYS A 10 4.88 5.40 -19.84
CA LYS A 10 5.96 6.09 -19.13
C LYS A 10 6.76 5.13 -18.26
N MET A 11 6.13 4.27 -17.45
CA MET A 11 6.83 3.26 -16.65
C MET A 11 7.72 2.36 -17.50
N LYS A 12 7.23 1.90 -18.66
CA LYS A 12 8.02 1.08 -19.60
C LYS A 12 9.18 1.88 -20.21
N GLU A 13 8.94 3.15 -20.57
CA GLU A 13 9.98 4.07 -21.05
C GLU A 13 11.10 4.26 -20.04
N LEU A 14 10.78 4.46 -18.75
CA LEU A 14 11.77 4.62 -17.68
C LEU A 14 12.66 3.38 -17.50
N ILE A 15 12.15 2.19 -17.80
CA ILE A 15 12.93 0.94 -17.79
C ILE A 15 13.79 0.81 -19.05
N THR A 16 13.19 0.98 -20.24
CA THR A 16 13.90 0.73 -21.52
C THR A 16 14.99 1.76 -21.80
N THR A 17 14.82 2.99 -21.32
CA THR A 17 15.84 4.04 -21.44
C THR A 17 16.97 3.92 -20.41
N ASN A 18 16.88 2.98 -19.45
CA ASN A 18 17.90 2.79 -18.45
C ASN A 18 19.13 2.06 -19.02
N GLN A 19 20.19 2.82 -19.28
CA GLN A 19 21.43 2.33 -19.90
C GLN A 19 22.26 1.38 -19.02
N HIS A 20 21.94 1.25 -17.72
CA HIS A 20 22.65 0.35 -16.82
C HIS A 20 22.07 -1.08 -16.81
N LEU A 21 20.90 -1.27 -17.42
CA LEU A 21 20.22 -2.57 -17.46
C LEU A 21 20.46 -3.26 -18.80
N HIS A 22 20.75 -4.56 -18.77
CA HIS A 22 20.74 -5.39 -19.97
C HIS A 22 19.31 -5.53 -20.51
N LEU A 23 19.16 -5.63 -21.84
CA LEU A 23 17.87 -5.75 -22.53
C LEU A 23 16.99 -6.87 -21.95
N ALA A 24 17.55 -8.06 -21.73
CA ALA A 24 16.79 -9.18 -21.16
C ALA A 24 16.25 -8.86 -19.75
N PHE A 25 16.98 -8.07 -18.96
CA PHE A 25 16.52 -7.67 -17.63
C PHE A 25 15.45 -6.56 -17.73
N GLN A 26 15.58 -5.63 -18.67
CA GLN A 26 14.52 -4.67 -18.97
C GLN A 26 13.21 -5.37 -19.35
N ASP A 27 13.27 -6.37 -20.23
CA ASP A 27 12.11 -7.16 -20.66
C ASP A 27 11.44 -7.86 -19.47
N GLN A 28 12.22 -8.42 -18.55
CA GLN A 28 11.71 -9.04 -17.32
C GLN A 28 10.94 -8.03 -16.45
N LEU A 29 11.50 -6.85 -16.19
CA LEU A 29 10.84 -5.82 -15.40
C LEU A 29 9.55 -5.30 -16.06
N ILE A 30 9.52 -5.24 -17.40
CA ILE A 30 8.31 -4.90 -18.15
C ILE A 30 7.20 -5.95 -17.96
N GLN A 31 7.56 -7.24 -17.84
CA GLN A 31 6.56 -8.27 -17.52
C GLN A 31 5.94 -8.05 -16.13
N TYR A 32 6.72 -7.58 -15.15
CA TYR A 32 6.20 -7.23 -13.83
C TYR A 32 5.16 -6.11 -13.90
N ILE A 33 5.41 -5.08 -14.71
CA ILE A 33 4.41 -4.03 -14.98
C ILE A 33 3.14 -4.61 -15.61
N ASN A 34 3.28 -5.53 -16.56
CA ASN A 34 2.13 -6.10 -17.27
C ASN A 34 1.17 -6.85 -16.33
N VAL A 35 1.67 -7.51 -15.28
CA VAL A 35 0.82 -8.16 -14.26
C VAL A 35 -0.06 -7.15 -13.53
N LYS A 36 0.48 -5.95 -13.28
CA LYS A 36 -0.25 -4.84 -12.64
C LYS A 36 -1.21 -4.09 -13.55
N THR A 37 -1.28 -4.35 -14.86
CA THR A 37 -2.11 -3.56 -15.79
C THR A 37 -3.62 -3.66 -15.51
N ASN A 38 -4.07 -4.70 -14.81
CA ASN A 38 -5.45 -4.83 -14.31
C ASN A 38 -5.69 -4.11 -12.97
N ALA A 39 -4.63 -3.63 -12.32
CA ALA A 39 -4.71 -2.90 -11.05
C ALA A 39 -4.89 -1.39 -11.29
N SER A 40 -5.36 -0.70 -10.25
CA SER A 40 -5.47 0.76 -10.26
C SER A 40 -4.07 1.38 -10.05
N PHE A 41 -3.64 2.28 -10.95
CA PHE A 41 -2.48 3.16 -10.76
C PHE A 41 -2.79 4.28 -9.75
N MET A 42 -3.28 3.88 -8.58
CA MET A 42 -3.85 4.78 -7.59
C MET A 42 -2.80 5.77 -7.06
N PHE A 43 -1.57 5.32 -6.85
CA PHE A 43 -0.50 6.14 -6.28
C PHE A 43 -0.03 7.22 -7.26
N ALA A 44 0.06 6.91 -8.55
CA ALA A 44 0.35 7.92 -9.56
C ALA A 44 -0.78 8.97 -9.64
N HIS A 45 -2.05 8.55 -9.67
CA HIS A 45 -3.17 9.49 -9.73
C HIS A 45 -3.21 10.42 -8.51
N LEU A 46 -3.03 9.87 -7.31
CA LEU A 46 -2.96 10.67 -6.10
C LEU A 46 -1.82 11.69 -6.17
N CYS A 47 -0.62 11.32 -6.65
CA CYS A 47 0.46 12.28 -6.86
C CYS A 47 0.05 13.43 -7.81
N LEU A 48 -0.50 13.08 -8.99
CA LEU A 48 -0.90 14.07 -10.01
C LEU A 48 -2.01 15.00 -9.51
N PHE A 49 -3.06 14.44 -8.88
CA PHE A 49 -4.18 15.24 -8.37
C PHE A 49 -3.75 16.24 -7.31
N HIS A 50 -2.78 15.88 -6.46
CA HIS A 50 -2.27 16.79 -5.44
C HIS A 50 -1.29 17.81 -6.01
N TYR A 51 -0.59 17.51 -7.10
CA TYR A 51 0.19 18.52 -7.81
C TYR A 51 -0.73 19.60 -8.43
N GLU A 52 -1.81 19.18 -9.10
CA GLU A 52 -2.80 20.09 -9.69
C GLU A 52 -3.60 20.88 -8.64
N ALA A 53 -4.04 20.22 -7.56
CA ALA A 53 -4.77 20.86 -6.46
C ALA A 53 -3.96 21.98 -5.78
N PHE A 54 -2.63 21.97 -5.91
CA PHE A 54 -1.73 22.98 -5.39
C PHE A 54 -1.23 23.98 -6.46
N GLY A 55 -1.91 24.02 -7.61
CA GLY A 55 -1.81 25.11 -8.58
C GLY A 55 -0.81 24.90 -9.71
N CYS A 56 -0.32 23.68 -9.90
CA CYS A 56 0.61 23.35 -10.98
C CYS A 56 -0.10 22.64 -12.13
N GLU A 57 0.34 22.89 -13.37
CA GLU A 57 -0.09 22.14 -14.55
C GLU A 57 0.78 20.90 -14.73
N LEU A 58 0.20 19.78 -15.17
CA LEU A 58 0.94 18.55 -15.42
C LEU A 58 1.96 18.74 -16.54
N ASP A 59 3.19 18.33 -16.27
CA ASP A 59 4.30 18.26 -17.23
C ASP A 59 4.92 16.85 -17.28
N ASP A 60 5.91 16.65 -18.16
CA ASP A 60 6.56 15.34 -18.30
C ASP A 60 7.34 14.93 -17.04
N ASP A 61 7.82 15.91 -16.27
CA ASP A 61 8.61 15.68 -15.05
C ASP A 61 7.73 15.08 -13.95
N VAL A 62 6.59 15.69 -13.63
CA VAL A 62 5.66 15.16 -12.62
C VAL A 62 5.05 13.82 -13.06
N VAL A 63 4.77 13.64 -14.35
CA VAL A 63 4.29 12.36 -14.89
C VAL A 63 5.37 11.27 -14.76
N SER A 64 6.64 11.61 -15.01
CA SER A 64 7.77 10.69 -14.81
C SER A 64 7.95 10.33 -13.35
N ILE A 65 7.79 11.28 -12.41
CA ILE A 65 7.84 11.01 -10.97
C ILE A 65 6.66 10.15 -10.53
N ALA A 66 5.44 10.41 -11.02
CA ALA A 66 4.27 9.60 -10.72
C ALA A 66 4.42 8.16 -11.25
N ALA A 67 5.00 7.98 -12.44
CA ALA A 67 5.35 6.66 -12.96
C ALA A 67 6.44 5.97 -12.14
N ALA A 68 7.48 6.70 -11.72
CA ALA A 68 8.52 6.19 -10.84
C ALA A 68 7.98 5.75 -9.47
N LEU A 69 7.01 6.49 -8.92
CA LEU A 69 6.31 6.10 -7.70
C LEU A 69 5.61 4.74 -7.87
N GLU A 70 4.93 4.49 -8.98
CA GLU A 70 4.31 3.17 -9.23
C GLU A 70 5.35 2.04 -9.38
N LEU A 71 6.55 2.32 -9.91
CA LEU A 71 7.66 1.35 -9.91
C LEU A 71 8.15 1.06 -8.49
N LEU A 72 8.23 2.08 -7.62
CA LEU A 72 8.56 1.90 -6.21
C LEU A 72 7.51 1.06 -5.49
N ILE A 73 6.23 1.35 -5.69
CA ILE A 73 5.13 0.57 -5.10
C ILE A 73 5.18 -0.88 -5.59
N LEU A 74 5.40 -1.10 -6.89
CA LEU A 74 5.57 -2.46 -7.42
C LEU A 74 6.77 -3.18 -6.81
N SER A 75 7.87 -2.46 -6.52
CA SER A 75 8.98 -3.05 -5.76
C SER A 75 8.54 -3.51 -4.37
N PHE A 76 7.77 -2.70 -3.65
CA PHE A 76 7.30 -3.08 -2.32
C PHE A 76 6.30 -4.22 -2.37
N ASP A 77 5.38 -4.24 -3.34
CA ASP A 77 4.44 -5.35 -3.53
C ASP A 77 5.18 -6.67 -3.82
N ILE A 78 6.19 -6.65 -4.71
CA ILE A 78 7.00 -7.85 -4.99
C ILE A 78 7.71 -8.33 -3.73
N ILE A 79 8.31 -7.41 -2.95
CA ILE A 79 9.00 -7.79 -1.71
C ILE A 79 8.02 -8.35 -0.69
N ASP A 80 6.83 -7.76 -0.54
CA ASP A 80 5.77 -8.22 0.37
C ASP A 80 5.30 -9.63 -0.02
N ASP A 81 4.97 -9.86 -1.29
CA ASP A 81 4.57 -11.18 -1.80
C ASP A 81 5.65 -12.25 -1.52
N LEU A 82 6.93 -11.91 -1.71
CA LEU A 82 8.05 -12.83 -1.44
C LEU A 82 8.23 -13.10 0.06
N GLN A 83 8.01 -12.10 0.91
CA GLN A 83 8.12 -12.24 2.37
C GLN A 83 6.94 -13.03 2.96
N ASP A 84 5.75 -12.88 2.38
CA ASP A 84 4.55 -13.60 2.75
C ASP A 84 4.48 -15.00 2.13
N GLY A 85 5.36 -15.31 1.17
CA GLY A 85 5.42 -16.62 0.51
C GLY A 85 4.25 -16.85 -0.46
N ASP A 86 3.76 -15.79 -1.08
CA ASP A 86 2.69 -15.86 -2.07
C ASP A 86 3.22 -16.42 -3.40
N VAL A 87 2.66 -17.56 -3.83
CA VAL A 87 3.22 -18.36 -4.93
C VAL A 87 2.57 -18.13 -6.30
N ASP A 88 1.51 -17.33 -6.39
CA ASP A 88 0.69 -17.19 -7.61
C ASP A 88 1.13 -16.03 -8.54
N THR A 89 2.36 -15.54 -8.40
CA THR A 89 2.90 -14.42 -9.17
C THR A 89 4.09 -14.81 -10.04
N ILE A 90 4.41 -13.99 -11.04
CA ILE A 90 5.55 -14.30 -11.93
C ILE A 90 6.91 -14.07 -11.24
N TRP A 91 6.95 -13.25 -10.18
CA TRP A 91 8.15 -12.99 -9.40
C TRP A 91 8.40 -14.02 -8.29
N SER A 92 7.41 -14.87 -7.95
CA SER A 92 7.58 -15.96 -6.99
C SER A 92 8.14 -17.25 -7.60
N GLN A 93 8.18 -17.37 -8.93
CA GLN A 93 8.71 -18.57 -9.62
C GLN A 93 10.19 -18.82 -9.31
N ASP A 94 10.97 -17.75 -9.20
CA ASP A 94 12.32 -17.74 -8.65
C ASP A 94 12.44 -16.51 -7.75
N THR A 95 12.44 -16.75 -6.44
CA THR A 95 12.44 -15.68 -5.42
C THR A 95 13.71 -14.84 -5.46
N SER A 96 14.85 -15.39 -5.90
CA SER A 96 16.10 -14.64 -6.02
C SER A 96 16.04 -13.66 -7.19
N ILE A 97 15.45 -14.11 -8.31
CA ILE A 97 15.25 -13.29 -9.50
C ILE A 97 14.18 -12.21 -9.25
N GLY A 98 13.08 -12.57 -8.59
CA GLY A 98 12.02 -11.64 -8.18
C GLY A 98 12.56 -10.54 -7.27
N LEU A 99 13.32 -10.91 -6.23
CA LEU A 99 13.94 -9.96 -5.30
C LEU A 99 14.90 -9.00 -6.01
N ASN A 100 15.76 -9.53 -6.89
CA ASN A 100 16.69 -8.70 -7.65
C ASN A 100 15.94 -7.71 -8.57
N GLY A 101 14.81 -8.14 -9.14
CA GLY A 101 13.95 -7.27 -9.94
C GLY A 101 13.28 -6.16 -9.11
N ALA A 102 12.78 -6.48 -7.91
CA ALA A 102 12.26 -5.47 -7.00
C ALA A 102 13.33 -4.43 -6.63
N ILE A 103 14.54 -4.87 -6.26
CA ILE A 103 15.66 -3.98 -5.96
C ILE A 103 15.95 -3.06 -7.16
N ALA A 104 15.95 -3.58 -8.39
CA ALA A 104 16.15 -2.76 -9.58
C ALA A 104 15.05 -1.70 -9.74
N LEU A 105 13.77 -2.05 -9.58
CA LEU A 105 12.64 -1.10 -9.64
C LEU A 105 12.79 0.02 -8.63
N LEU A 106 13.19 -0.29 -7.39
CA LEU A 106 13.46 0.70 -6.34
C LEU A 106 14.56 1.68 -6.75
N PHE A 107 15.69 1.18 -7.27
CA PHE A 107 16.79 2.03 -7.73
C PHE A 107 16.43 2.86 -8.96
N ILE A 108 15.64 2.31 -9.89
CA ILE A 108 15.12 3.07 -11.03
C ILE A 108 14.26 4.23 -10.52
N ALA A 109 13.30 3.97 -9.64
CA ALA A 109 12.42 5.00 -9.08
C ALA A 109 13.23 6.15 -8.42
N LYS A 110 14.22 5.79 -7.60
CA LYS A 110 15.15 6.75 -6.99
C LYS A 110 15.93 7.55 -8.04
N GLN A 111 16.43 6.88 -9.09
CA GLN A 111 17.18 7.55 -10.15
C GLN A 111 16.34 8.60 -10.88
N ILE A 112 15.06 8.32 -11.13
CA ILE A 112 14.15 9.27 -11.79
C ILE A 112 13.91 10.49 -10.92
N VAL A 113 13.65 10.30 -9.62
CA VAL A 113 13.52 11.41 -8.67
C VAL A 113 14.79 12.27 -8.64
N LEU A 114 15.99 11.67 -8.68
CA LEU A 114 17.24 12.43 -8.68
C LEU A 114 17.55 13.15 -10.02
N LYS A 115 16.89 12.77 -11.10
CA LYS A 115 17.07 13.35 -12.44
C LYS A 115 16.05 14.43 -12.79
N THR A 116 15.00 14.62 -12.00
CA THR A 116 14.00 15.68 -12.23
C THR A 116 14.65 17.07 -12.30
N SER A 117 14.06 17.92 -13.14
CA SER A 117 14.35 19.35 -13.24
C SER A 117 13.67 20.18 -12.13
N SER A 118 12.79 19.57 -11.33
CA SER A 118 12.13 20.26 -10.22
C SER A 118 13.13 20.91 -9.27
N ARG A 119 12.84 22.16 -8.89
CA ARG A 119 13.61 22.91 -7.90
C ARG A 119 13.53 22.30 -6.49
N TYR A 120 12.55 21.43 -6.23
CA TYR A 120 12.33 20.75 -4.95
C TYR A 120 12.79 19.28 -4.97
N LYS A 121 13.69 18.94 -5.90
CA LYS A 121 14.24 17.58 -6.04
C LYS A 121 14.77 16.99 -4.74
N TRP A 122 15.43 17.79 -3.91
CA TRP A 122 16.03 17.32 -2.66
C TRP A 122 14.93 16.91 -1.67
N GLU A 123 13.92 17.75 -1.51
CA GLU A 123 12.77 17.52 -0.65
C GLU A 123 11.99 16.27 -1.08
N VAL A 124 11.78 16.09 -2.39
CA VAL A 124 11.15 14.91 -2.96
C VAL A 124 11.97 13.63 -2.71
N ALA A 125 13.30 13.71 -2.84
CA ALA A 125 14.18 12.58 -2.57
C ALA A 125 14.16 12.18 -1.08
N CYS A 126 14.24 13.16 -0.17
CA CYS A 126 14.12 12.91 1.27
C CYS A 126 12.75 12.31 1.61
N LEU A 127 11.67 12.84 1.05
CA LEU A 127 10.32 12.35 1.27
C LEU A 127 10.17 10.87 0.88
N LEU A 128 10.72 10.48 -0.27
CA LEU A 128 10.70 9.09 -0.74
C LEU A 128 11.45 8.16 0.22
N GLU A 129 12.60 8.60 0.74
CA GLU A 129 13.38 7.82 1.70
C GLU A 129 12.67 7.71 3.06
N GLU A 130 12.15 8.81 3.61
CA GLU A 130 11.49 8.86 4.91
C GLU A 130 10.24 7.96 4.94
N TYR A 131 9.32 8.15 3.99
CA TYR A 131 8.09 7.35 3.95
C TYR A 131 8.35 5.90 3.52
N GLY A 132 9.36 5.66 2.67
CA GLY A 132 9.79 4.31 2.33
C GLY A 132 10.30 3.55 3.56
N LEU A 133 11.07 4.20 4.44
CA LEU A 133 11.53 3.61 5.70
C LEU A 133 10.37 3.40 6.69
N ASP A 134 9.39 4.31 6.75
CA ASP A 134 8.19 4.10 7.56
C ASP A 134 7.42 2.85 7.11
N CYS A 135 7.23 2.67 5.79
CA CYS A 135 6.65 1.45 5.23
C CYS A 135 7.41 0.19 5.67
N ILE A 136 8.75 0.20 5.53
CA ILE A 136 9.61 -0.92 5.93
C ILE A 136 9.51 -1.19 7.44
N ASN A 137 9.40 -0.16 8.28
CA ASN A 137 9.20 -0.33 9.73
C ASN A 137 7.84 -0.94 10.05
N GLY A 138 6.78 -0.55 9.34
CA GLY A 138 5.47 -1.18 9.43
C GLY A 138 5.53 -2.66 9.02
N GLN A 139 6.18 -2.96 7.89
CA GLN A 139 6.41 -4.32 7.42
C GLN A 139 7.18 -5.18 8.42
N GLN A 140 8.23 -4.63 9.03
CA GLN A 140 8.99 -5.34 10.06
C GLN A 140 8.12 -5.72 11.26
N GLN A 141 7.20 -4.86 11.69
CA GLN A 141 6.26 -5.16 12.78
C GLN A 141 5.24 -6.23 12.37
N ASP A 142 4.77 -6.20 11.13
CA ASP A 142 3.87 -7.20 10.56
C ASP A 142 4.54 -8.58 10.54
N LEU A 143 5.76 -8.68 9.99
CA LEU A 143 6.54 -9.92 9.93
C LEU A 143 6.91 -10.49 11.30
N LEU A 144 7.28 -9.63 12.25
CA LEU A 144 7.52 -10.06 13.64
C LEU A 144 6.24 -10.37 14.42
N ASN A 145 5.08 -10.05 13.83
CA ASN A 145 3.76 -10.29 14.40
C ASN A 145 3.61 -9.70 15.82
N THR A 146 4.09 -8.45 15.97
CA THR A 146 4.15 -7.71 17.25
C THR A 146 2.93 -6.84 17.51
N ALA A 147 2.10 -6.60 16.49
CA ALA A 147 0.88 -5.81 16.54
C ALA A 147 -0.30 -6.54 17.24
N ARG A 148 -0.16 -6.82 18.55
CA ARG A 148 -1.10 -7.66 19.32
C ARG A 148 -2.19 -6.91 20.07
N THR A 149 -2.27 -5.60 19.89
CA THR A 149 -3.34 -4.75 20.40
C THR A 149 -3.90 -3.93 19.25
N GLU A 150 -5.12 -3.41 19.41
CA GLU A 150 -5.71 -2.54 18.41
C GLU A 150 -4.82 -1.33 18.09
N GLU A 151 -4.32 -0.64 19.12
CA GLU A 151 -3.45 0.52 18.95
C GLU A 151 -2.17 0.15 18.19
N ALA A 152 -1.53 -0.97 18.55
CA ALA A 152 -0.33 -1.44 17.87
C ALA A 152 -0.61 -1.82 16.41
N TYR A 153 -1.74 -2.48 16.15
CA TYR A 153 -2.18 -2.78 14.79
C TYR A 153 -2.45 -1.52 13.97
N LEU A 154 -3.19 -0.55 14.53
CA LEU A 154 -3.47 0.72 13.84
C LEU A 154 -2.19 1.49 13.53
N ASN A 155 -1.22 1.51 14.45
CA ASN A 155 0.08 2.12 14.17
C ASN A 155 0.88 1.33 13.12
N MET A 156 0.86 0.00 13.16
CA MET A 156 1.53 -0.84 12.16
C MET A 156 0.98 -0.56 10.76
N ILE A 157 -0.34 -0.57 10.57
CA ILE A 157 -0.93 -0.31 9.23
C ILE A 157 -0.78 1.15 8.80
N ARG A 158 -0.74 2.11 9.74
CA ARG A 158 -0.40 3.51 9.45
C ARG A 158 1.02 3.60 8.90
N GLN A 159 1.97 2.90 9.51
CA GLN A 159 3.36 2.86 9.04
C GLN A 159 3.51 2.08 7.74
N LYS A 160 2.86 0.91 7.58
CA LYS A 160 2.95 0.06 6.38
C LYS A 160 2.25 0.70 5.18
N SER A 161 0.93 0.66 5.13
CA SER A 161 0.13 1.10 3.96
C SER A 161 -0.24 2.58 3.99
N GLY A 162 -0.41 3.15 5.18
CA GLY A 162 -0.70 4.57 5.37
C GLY A 162 0.42 5.46 4.84
N SER A 163 1.68 5.14 5.17
CA SER A 163 2.86 5.90 4.73
C SER A 163 2.99 5.95 3.20
N LEU A 164 2.82 4.84 2.48
CA LEU A 164 2.93 4.82 1.01
C LEU A 164 1.84 5.67 0.34
N THR A 165 0.62 5.66 0.90
CA THR A 165 -0.47 6.48 0.38
C THR A 165 -0.22 7.97 0.68
N ALA A 166 0.33 8.27 1.85
CA ALA A 166 0.75 9.61 2.22
C ALA A 166 1.92 10.12 1.39
N LEU A 167 2.94 9.30 1.13
CA LEU A 167 4.04 9.59 0.20
C LEU A 167 3.49 10.01 -1.15
N SER A 168 2.57 9.22 -1.70
CA SER A 168 1.95 9.50 -2.98
C SER A 168 1.30 10.89 -3.06
N CYS A 169 0.48 11.25 -2.07
CA CYS A 169 -0.16 12.57 -2.04
C CYS A 169 0.87 13.69 -1.79
N GLN A 170 1.79 13.47 -0.84
CA GLN A 170 2.81 14.46 -0.48
C GLN A 170 3.82 14.72 -1.60
N LEU A 171 4.13 13.73 -2.44
CA LEU A 171 5.00 13.94 -3.61
C LEU A 171 4.42 15.03 -4.51
N GLY A 172 3.12 14.98 -4.81
CA GLY A 172 2.43 16.01 -5.57
C GLY A 172 2.50 17.38 -4.89
N VAL A 173 2.21 17.43 -3.58
CA VAL A 173 2.25 18.68 -2.80
C VAL A 173 3.66 19.29 -2.74
N VAL A 174 4.67 18.48 -2.45
CA VAL A 174 6.07 18.92 -2.30
C VAL A 174 6.64 19.34 -3.66
N LEU A 175 6.28 18.66 -4.74
CA LEU A 175 6.64 19.10 -6.09
C LEU A 175 6.04 20.47 -6.44
N ALA A 176 4.81 20.75 -5.99
CA ALA A 176 4.15 22.03 -6.25
C ALA A 176 4.68 23.16 -5.35
N THR A 177 4.93 22.85 -4.07
CA THR A 177 5.10 23.89 -3.02
C THR A 177 6.44 23.86 -2.30
N GLY A 178 7.20 22.77 -2.40
CA GLY A 178 8.41 22.53 -1.61
C GLY A 178 8.15 22.22 -0.13
N GLN A 179 6.89 22.04 0.29
CA GLN A 179 6.53 21.84 1.69
C GLN A 179 5.55 20.68 1.87
N ILE A 180 5.70 19.97 2.99
CA ILE A 180 4.72 18.96 3.42
C ILE A 180 3.44 19.66 3.88
N ASN A 181 2.30 19.12 3.47
CA ASN A 181 1.00 19.58 3.98
C ASN A 181 0.43 18.55 4.98
N SER A 182 0.36 18.91 6.26
CA SER A 182 -0.10 18.00 7.32
C SER A 182 -1.55 17.55 7.16
N THR A 183 -2.41 18.37 6.54
CA THR A 183 -3.80 18.00 6.25
C THR A 183 -3.85 16.89 5.20
N VAL A 184 -3.05 17.04 4.14
CA VAL A 184 -2.89 16.02 3.09
C VAL A 184 -2.33 14.72 3.65
N ALA A 185 -1.31 14.79 4.51
CA ALA A 185 -0.70 13.61 5.11
C ALA A 185 -1.74 12.78 5.89
N ARG A 186 -2.55 13.44 6.73
CA ARG A 186 -3.52 12.76 7.61
C ARG A 186 -4.58 11.97 6.87
N TYR A 187 -5.27 12.57 5.89
CA TYR A 187 -6.29 11.79 5.17
C TYR A 187 -5.67 10.74 4.25
N ALA A 188 -4.47 10.99 3.71
CA ALA A 188 -3.79 10.03 2.87
C ALA A 188 -3.34 8.79 3.67
N GLU A 189 -2.83 8.98 4.89
CA GLU A 189 -2.58 7.88 5.83
C GLU A 189 -3.86 7.07 6.07
N HIS A 190 -4.98 7.75 6.37
CA HIS A 190 -6.26 7.08 6.59
C HIS A 190 -6.74 6.29 5.36
N ILE A 191 -6.53 6.80 4.14
CA ILE A 191 -6.87 6.06 2.91
C ILE A 191 -6.07 4.75 2.85
N GLY A 192 -4.76 4.79 3.13
CA GLY A 192 -3.92 3.58 3.16
C GLY A 192 -4.39 2.58 4.23
N MET A 193 -4.65 3.07 5.44
CA MET A 193 -5.17 2.25 6.54
C MET A 193 -6.52 1.60 6.21
N ILE A 194 -7.44 2.34 5.59
CA ILE A 194 -8.75 1.82 5.13
C ILE A 194 -8.56 0.66 4.16
N GLN A 195 -7.61 0.77 3.24
CA GLN A 195 -7.34 -0.28 2.24
C GLN A 195 -6.74 -1.52 2.89
N GLN A 196 -5.84 -1.37 3.87
CA GLN A 196 -5.32 -2.52 4.62
C GLN A 196 -6.42 -3.24 5.40
N ILE A 197 -7.28 -2.51 6.12
CA ILE A 197 -8.41 -3.12 6.84
C ILE A 197 -9.34 -3.88 5.88
N LYS A 198 -9.56 -3.37 4.66
CA LYS A 198 -10.34 -4.05 3.63
C LYS A 198 -9.68 -5.33 3.14
N ASN A 199 -8.35 -5.33 2.97
CA ASN A 199 -7.58 -6.51 2.57
C ASN A 199 -7.70 -7.58 3.65
N ASP A 200 -7.42 -7.24 4.91
CA ASP A 200 -7.50 -8.17 6.05
C ASP A 200 -8.92 -8.78 6.21
N ILE A 201 -9.97 -7.98 6.03
CA ILE A 201 -11.36 -8.48 6.04
C ILE A 201 -11.60 -9.46 4.89
N THR A 202 -11.07 -9.16 3.71
CA THR A 202 -11.26 -9.99 2.51
C THR A 202 -10.55 -11.33 2.67
N ASP A 203 -9.31 -11.30 3.16
CA ASP A 203 -8.47 -12.48 3.35
C ASP A 203 -9.03 -13.42 4.42
N LEU A 204 -9.70 -12.88 5.44
CA LEU A 204 -10.44 -13.67 6.43
C LEU A 204 -11.77 -14.25 5.88
N LYS A 205 -12.49 -13.51 5.02
CA LYS A 205 -13.79 -13.95 4.48
C LYS A 205 -13.68 -15.00 3.39
N TYR A 206 -12.73 -14.81 2.47
CA TYR A 206 -12.58 -15.64 1.29
C TYR A 206 -11.29 -16.43 1.41
N TRP A 207 -11.34 -17.51 2.19
CA TRP A 207 -10.23 -18.43 2.32
C TRP A 207 -9.95 -19.09 0.96
N ASN A 208 -8.97 -18.57 0.26
CA ASN A 208 -8.46 -19.09 -1.01
C ASN A 208 -7.16 -19.90 -0.81
N GLY A 209 -6.84 -20.29 0.43
CA GLY A 209 -5.55 -20.89 0.78
C GLY A 209 -4.49 -19.87 1.23
N LYS A 210 -4.88 -18.59 1.38
CA LYS A 210 -4.02 -17.54 1.90
C LYS A 210 -3.52 -17.77 3.33
N ASN A 211 -2.46 -17.04 3.61
CA ASN A 211 -1.47 -17.33 4.60
C ASN A 211 -1.77 -16.76 6.00
N ASP A 212 -2.65 -15.75 6.12
CA ASP A 212 -2.82 -14.97 7.37
C ASP A 212 -3.21 -15.80 8.60
N ILE A 213 -4.21 -16.69 8.48
CA ILE A 213 -4.59 -17.55 9.61
C ILE A 213 -3.49 -18.57 9.89
N LEU A 214 -2.84 -19.12 8.87
CA LEU A 214 -1.77 -20.12 9.02
C LEU A 214 -0.50 -19.53 9.66
N TYR A 215 -0.14 -18.30 9.29
CA TYR A 215 0.96 -17.54 9.89
C TYR A 215 0.54 -16.73 11.12
N LYS A 216 -0.72 -16.86 11.55
CA LYS A 216 -1.24 -16.26 12.77
C LYS A 216 -1.11 -14.73 12.78
N LYS A 217 -1.31 -14.08 11.63
CA LYS A 217 -1.26 -12.62 11.51
C LYS A 217 -2.36 -11.98 12.35
N TYR A 218 -2.04 -10.93 13.10
CA TYR A 218 -3.02 -10.16 13.85
C TYR A 218 -3.68 -9.10 12.95
N SER A 219 -5.02 -9.08 12.94
CA SER A 219 -5.82 -8.01 12.35
C SER A 219 -6.93 -7.58 13.30
N LEU A 220 -7.60 -6.45 13.05
CA LEU A 220 -8.70 -5.96 13.91
C LEU A 220 -9.76 -7.04 14.18
N SER A 221 -10.11 -7.82 13.16
CA SER A 221 -11.13 -8.86 13.30
C SER A 221 -10.65 -10.00 14.21
N ILE A 222 -9.38 -10.39 14.10
CA ILE A 222 -8.79 -11.43 14.96
C ILE A 222 -8.65 -10.92 16.40
N LEU A 223 -8.13 -9.70 16.58
CA LEU A 223 -7.98 -9.05 17.88
C LEU A 223 -9.33 -8.90 18.61
N PHE A 224 -10.36 -8.47 17.88
CA PHE A 224 -11.71 -8.39 18.42
C PHE A 224 -12.23 -9.78 18.82
N LEU A 225 -12.06 -10.80 17.97
CA LEU A 225 -12.51 -12.14 18.27
C LEU A 225 -11.84 -12.71 19.53
N PHE A 226 -10.55 -12.43 19.78
CA PHE A 226 -9.87 -12.83 21.02
C PHE A 226 -10.54 -12.31 22.29
N SER A 227 -11.16 -11.14 22.22
CA SER A 227 -11.86 -10.54 23.37
C SER A 227 -13.23 -11.17 23.65
N GLN A 228 -13.74 -12.03 22.75
CA GLN A 228 -15.07 -12.59 22.87
C GLN A 228 -15.11 -13.82 23.79
N PRO A 229 -16.12 -13.95 24.67
CA PRO A 229 -16.27 -15.11 25.56
C PRO A 229 -16.85 -16.32 24.80
N SER A 230 -16.10 -16.87 23.84
CA SER A 230 -16.51 -18.02 23.03
C SER A 230 -15.46 -19.13 23.01
N SER A 231 -15.90 -20.39 22.86
CA SER A 231 -14.98 -21.52 22.72
C SER A 231 -14.08 -21.41 21.49
N VAL A 232 -14.57 -20.78 20.41
CA VAL A 232 -13.77 -20.50 19.21
C VAL A 232 -12.66 -19.49 19.51
N ALA A 233 -12.93 -18.45 20.29
CA ALA A 233 -11.93 -17.47 20.70
C ALA A 233 -10.86 -18.09 21.62
N VAL A 234 -11.26 -18.97 22.55
CA VAL A 234 -10.31 -19.72 23.39
C VAL A 234 -9.40 -20.60 22.52
N HIS A 235 -9.99 -21.38 21.61
CA HIS A 235 -9.23 -22.24 20.70
C HIS A 235 -8.30 -21.46 19.77
N LEU A 236 -8.74 -20.29 19.29
CA LEU A 236 -7.92 -19.40 18.47
C LEU A 236 -6.75 -18.83 19.27
N ASN A 237 -6.98 -18.40 20.52
CA ASN A 237 -5.92 -17.93 21.41
C ASN A 237 -4.87 -19.02 21.64
N ASP A 238 -5.31 -20.25 21.91
CA ASP A 238 -4.43 -21.41 22.06
C ASP A 238 -3.63 -21.69 20.78
N TYR A 239 -4.27 -21.55 19.61
CA TYR A 239 -3.60 -21.75 18.33
C TYR A 239 -2.51 -20.70 18.10
N TYR A 240 -2.80 -19.43 18.40
CA TYR A 240 -1.84 -18.33 18.27
C TYR A 240 -0.70 -18.46 19.29
N ALA A 241 -0.99 -18.92 20.50
CA ALA A 241 0.01 -19.21 21.54
C ALA A 241 0.87 -20.45 21.26
N GLY A 242 0.45 -21.32 20.32
CA GLY A 242 1.13 -22.56 20.01
C GLY A 242 0.75 -23.74 20.91
N ASN A 243 -0.30 -23.59 21.72
CA ASN A 243 -0.86 -24.64 22.57
C ASN A 243 -1.67 -25.68 21.76
N THR A 244 -2.12 -25.32 20.55
CA THR A 244 -2.72 -26.23 19.58
C THR A 244 -2.15 -26.00 18.18
N HIS A 245 -2.13 -27.05 17.35
CA HIS A 245 -1.53 -27.04 16.01
C HIS A 245 -2.55 -26.94 14.88
N SER A 246 -3.85 -26.95 15.18
CA SER A 246 -4.89 -26.86 14.16
C SER A 246 -6.02 -25.93 14.59
N VAL A 247 -6.61 -25.27 13.59
CA VAL A 247 -7.82 -24.45 13.74
C VAL A 247 -8.83 -24.89 12.68
N ASN A 248 -10.10 -24.98 13.06
CA ASN A 248 -11.16 -25.26 12.11
C ASN A 248 -11.50 -23.95 11.38
N VAL A 249 -10.93 -23.76 10.18
CA VAL A 249 -11.10 -22.52 9.39
C VAL A 249 -12.58 -22.21 9.11
N PRO A 250 -13.43 -23.14 8.62
CA PRO A 250 -14.86 -22.86 8.44
C PRO A 250 -15.56 -22.37 9.72
N LEU A 251 -15.24 -22.97 10.87
CA LEU A 251 -15.81 -22.56 12.15
C LEU A 251 -15.31 -21.17 12.57
N LEU A 252 -14.03 -20.88 12.34
CA LEU A 252 -13.43 -19.57 12.61
C LEU A 252 -14.06 -18.48 11.73
N GLN A 253 -14.22 -18.72 10.43
CA GLN A 253 -14.87 -17.77 9.52
C GLN A 253 -16.30 -17.47 9.95
N LYS A 254 -17.05 -18.50 10.35
CA LYS A 254 -18.38 -18.32 10.92
C LYS A 254 -18.34 -17.48 12.21
N ALA A 255 -17.41 -17.77 13.12
CA ALA A 255 -17.26 -17.02 14.36
C ALA A 255 -16.88 -15.54 14.11
N LEU A 256 -16.04 -15.25 13.12
CA LEU A 256 -15.69 -13.87 12.74
C LEU A 256 -16.93 -13.06 12.30
N ILE A 257 -17.88 -13.72 11.63
CA ILE A 257 -19.15 -13.09 11.20
C ILE A 257 -20.13 -12.99 12.38
N ASP A 258 -20.36 -14.10 13.08
CA ASP A 258 -21.39 -14.21 14.12
C ASP A 258 -21.05 -13.40 15.39
N SER A 259 -19.77 -13.23 15.69
CA SER A 259 -19.31 -12.43 16.85
C SER A 259 -19.36 -10.92 16.62
N GLY A 260 -19.54 -10.47 15.38
CA GLY A 260 -19.43 -9.05 15.04
C GLY A 260 -17.99 -8.58 14.78
N ALA A 261 -16.99 -9.46 14.73
CA ALA A 261 -15.59 -9.07 14.50
C ALA A 261 -15.35 -8.35 13.16
N ILE A 262 -16.00 -8.82 12.10
CA ILE A 262 -15.96 -8.13 10.80
C ILE A 262 -16.63 -6.75 10.89
N GLN A 263 -17.76 -6.65 11.58
CA GLN A 263 -18.52 -5.42 11.76
C GLN A 263 -17.71 -4.41 12.58
N TYR A 264 -16.93 -4.88 13.56
CA TYR A 264 -16.01 -4.08 14.31
C TYR A 264 -14.92 -3.46 13.43
N ALA A 265 -14.22 -4.27 12.63
CA ALA A 265 -13.21 -3.78 11.70
C ALA A 265 -13.80 -2.79 10.68
N LEU A 266 -15.02 -3.04 10.19
CA LEU A 266 -15.75 -2.10 9.31
C LEU A 266 -16.13 -0.79 10.02
N ALA A 267 -16.44 -0.82 11.32
CA ALA A 267 -16.72 0.38 12.10
C ALA A 267 -15.47 1.25 12.24
N ILE A 268 -14.31 0.66 12.56
CA ILE A 268 -13.02 1.37 12.61
C ILE A 268 -12.66 1.94 11.23
N LYS A 269 -12.79 1.16 10.16
CA LYS A 269 -12.63 1.65 8.78
C LYS A 269 -13.51 2.87 8.48
N ASN A 270 -14.77 2.84 8.93
CA ASN A 270 -15.70 3.95 8.70
C ASN A 270 -15.38 5.18 9.57
N LEU A 271 -14.83 5.01 10.76
CA LEU A 271 -14.32 6.11 11.58
C LEU A 271 -13.16 6.83 10.86
N LEU A 272 -12.16 6.06 10.41
CA LEU A 272 -11.03 6.59 9.63
C LEU A 272 -11.50 7.34 8.38
N LYS A 273 -12.52 6.80 7.68
CA LYS A 273 -13.15 7.45 6.53
C LYS A 273 -13.75 8.80 6.90
N LEU A 274 -14.52 8.87 7.98
CA LEU A 274 -15.17 10.12 8.40
C LEU A 274 -14.12 11.19 8.73
N GLU A 275 -13.07 10.81 9.44
CA GLU A 275 -11.94 11.69 9.75
C GLU A 275 -11.21 12.15 8.49
N ALA A 276 -10.93 11.23 7.57
CA ALA A 276 -10.29 11.54 6.29
C ALA A 276 -11.11 12.53 5.45
N LEU A 277 -12.44 12.36 5.41
CA LEU A 277 -13.35 13.28 4.70
C LEU A 277 -13.36 14.69 5.31
N VAL A 278 -13.17 14.83 6.63
CA VAL A 278 -13.08 16.15 7.29
C VAL A 278 -11.83 16.91 6.83
N PHE A 279 -10.69 16.22 6.70
CA PHE A 279 -9.46 16.82 6.21
C PHE A 279 -9.50 17.07 4.70
N LEU A 280 -10.02 16.11 3.91
CA LEU A 280 -10.09 16.22 2.45
C LEU A 280 -10.92 17.42 1.99
N LYS A 281 -12.01 17.75 2.70
CA LYS A 281 -12.85 18.95 2.41
C LYS A 281 -12.11 20.28 2.50
N GLN A 282 -10.94 20.31 3.13
CA GLN A 282 -10.12 21.52 3.26
C GLN A 282 -9.22 21.74 2.03
N ILE A 283 -9.06 20.72 1.18
CA ILE A 283 -8.26 20.78 -0.04
C ILE A 283 -9.16 21.10 -1.23
N LYS A 284 -8.78 22.12 -2.01
CA LYS A 284 -9.47 22.46 -3.25
C LYS A 284 -8.92 21.60 -4.37
N MET A 285 -9.73 20.66 -4.85
CA MET A 285 -9.39 19.73 -5.92
C MET A 285 -10.48 19.77 -6.99
N HIS A 286 -10.16 19.40 -8.24
CA HIS A 286 -11.19 19.25 -9.26
C HIS A 286 -12.20 18.18 -8.86
N GLU A 287 -13.47 18.39 -9.21
CA GLU A 287 -14.59 17.55 -8.75
C GLU A 287 -14.40 16.06 -9.10
N VAL A 288 -13.90 15.77 -10.29
CA VAL A 288 -13.65 14.39 -10.77
C VAL A 288 -12.58 13.70 -9.91
N ASP A 289 -11.54 14.41 -9.54
CA ASP A 289 -10.42 13.88 -8.75
C ASP A 289 -10.84 13.72 -7.29
N LEU A 290 -11.59 14.67 -6.75
CA LEU A 290 -12.19 14.57 -5.42
C LEU A 290 -13.07 13.33 -5.30
N LEU A 291 -13.95 13.09 -6.27
CA LEU A 291 -14.79 11.89 -6.33
C LEU A 291 -13.98 10.59 -6.42
N TYR A 292 -12.84 10.62 -7.11
CA TYR A 292 -11.92 9.49 -7.15
C TYR A 292 -11.32 9.20 -5.77
N VAL A 293 -10.78 10.22 -5.09
CA VAL A 293 -10.21 10.09 -3.74
C VAL A 293 -11.28 9.61 -2.74
N GLU A 294 -12.50 10.15 -2.81
CA GLU A 294 -13.62 9.69 -1.99
C GLU A 294 -13.99 8.22 -2.21
N LYS A 295 -13.86 7.74 -3.44
CA LYS A 295 -14.14 6.34 -3.79
C LYS A 295 -13.12 5.38 -3.15
N LEU A 296 -11.87 5.80 -2.96
CA LEU A 296 -10.85 4.96 -2.31
C LEU A 296 -11.21 4.64 -0.85
N MET A 297 -12.01 5.51 -0.21
CA MET A 297 -12.45 5.34 1.18
C MET A 297 -13.76 4.54 1.33
N LYS A 298 -14.38 4.10 0.23
CA LYS A 298 -15.58 3.25 0.27
C LYS A 298 -15.21 1.82 0.66
#